data_AF-A0A924NEU9-F1
#
_entry.id   AF-A0A924NEU9-F1
#
_cell.length_a   1.000
_cell.length_b   1.000
_cell.length_c   1.000
_cell.angle_alpha   90.00
_cell.angle_beta   90.00
_cell.angle_gamma   90.00
#
_symmetry.space_group_name_H-M   'P 1'
#
loop_
_entity.id
_entity.type
_entity.pdbx_description
1 polymer ?
#
loop_
_entity_poly.entity_id
_entity_poly.type
_entity_poly.pdbx_seq_one_letter_code
_entity_poly.pdbx_strand_id
1 'polypeptide(L)'
;MDNLSLPPKSALTGAVPDGNHPAFVFSAMIPIDACALSLWLANWITTSQLMTLHLLGVAGLLMASILLNRRARLSALLEACFCGLAGPLGALVLQVARLGQVLPAPDTALLKDFDDDAPKPVSIPDAIHEMHVQGRRSKLSHAEDQSYADIIRHGDLPRHNEIIAAISRNYEPEMYPALSLALGSSSPALKVQAAAVFSKLRRTLGDAANDLLAIQPATLTPDTAPEYLERLLTVARSGFVDASKAKALIARASAIKDLGLLADESSVLPETGARDPRYLQRDLRVQGPRLKRYSCGGLG
;
A
#
# COMPACT_ATOMS: atom_id res chain seq x y z
N MET A 1 34.82 -31.58 -35.69
CA MET A 1 34.55 -32.76 -34.84
C MET A 1 34.15 -32.19 -33.48
N ASP A 2 32.87 -31.82 -33.39
CA ASP A 2 32.31 -31.12 -32.23
C ASP A 2 31.47 -32.09 -31.41
N ASN A 3 31.83 -32.25 -30.14
CA ASN A 3 31.09 -33.07 -29.19
C ASN A 3 29.85 -32.32 -28.72
N LEU A 4 28.69 -32.66 -29.31
CA LEU A 4 27.37 -32.31 -28.80
C LEU A 4 27.12 -33.06 -27.48
N SER A 5 27.26 -32.35 -26.36
CA SER A 5 26.85 -32.80 -25.04
C SER A 5 25.32 -32.83 -24.97
N LEU A 6 24.74 -34.05 -24.93
CA LEU A 6 23.31 -34.24 -24.71
C LEU A 6 22.98 -33.96 -23.22
N PRO A 7 21.89 -33.22 -22.92
CA PRO A 7 21.50 -32.94 -21.55
C PRO A 7 21.05 -34.22 -20.81
N PRO A 8 21.26 -34.30 -19.48
CA PRO A 8 20.93 -35.47 -18.67
C PRO A 8 19.42 -35.72 -18.61
N LYS A 9 19.02 -36.98 -18.85
CA LYS A 9 17.64 -37.51 -18.85
C LYS A 9 16.87 -37.43 -17.52
N SER A 10 17.42 -36.81 -16.48
CA SER A 10 16.87 -36.85 -15.11
C SER A 10 15.92 -35.70 -14.73
N ALA A 11 15.61 -34.77 -15.64
CA ALA A 11 14.80 -33.58 -15.31
C ALA A 11 13.30 -33.68 -15.69
N LEU A 12 12.81 -34.85 -16.13
CA LEU A 12 11.43 -35.01 -16.63
C LEU A 12 10.60 -36.07 -15.88
N THR A 13 10.93 -36.36 -14.63
CA THR A 13 9.95 -36.95 -13.70
C THR A 13 9.11 -35.84 -13.10
N GLY A 14 8.24 -35.24 -13.91
CA GLY A 14 7.11 -34.48 -13.37
C GLY A 14 6.33 -35.42 -12.47
N ALA A 15 6.28 -35.10 -11.18
CA ALA A 15 5.45 -35.82 -10.22
C ALA A 15 4.02 -35.77 -10.74
N VAL A 16 3.55 -36.88 -11.32
CA VAL A 16 2.13 -37.07 -11.58
C VAL A 16 1.47 -36.98 -10.21
N PRO A 17 0.60 -36.00 -9.94
CA PRO A 17 -0.06 -35.90 -8.66
C PRO A 17 -0.86 -37.18 -8.48
N ASP A 18 -0.47 -38.00 -7.51
CA ASP A 18 -1.20 -39.20 -7.14
C ASP A 18 -2.66 -38.80 -6.92
N GLY A 19 -3.57 -39.30 -7.77
CA GLY A 19 -4.97 -38.87 -7.91
C GLY A 19 -5.87 -39.10 -6.68
N ASN A 20 -5.30 -39.31 -5.50
CA ASN A 20 -5.98 -39.59 -4.24
C ASN A 20 -5.86 -38.44 -3.22
N HIS A 21 -5.65 -37.21 -3.68
CA HIS A 21 -5.62 -36.07 -2.77
C HIS A 21 -7.03 -35.78 -2.21
N PRO A 22 -7.20 -35.68 -0.87
CA PRO A 22 -8.48 -35.34 -0.22
C PRO A 22 -9.03 -33.98 -0.67
N ALA A 23 -8.21 -33.18 -1.36
CA ALA A 23 -8.55 -31.88 -1.90
C ALA A 23 -9.79 -31.88 -2.82
N PHE A 24 -10.03 -32.97 -3.55
CA PHE A 24 -11.20 -33.09 -4.42
C PHE A 24 -12.51 -33.19 -3.65
N VAL A 25 -12.52 -33.80 -2.45
CA VAL A 25 -13.75 -34.05 -1.69
C VAL A 25 -14.36 -32.73 -1.21
N PHE A 26 -13.56 -31.82 -0.68
CA PHE A 26 -14.04 -30.51 -0.21
C PHE A 26 -14.41 -29.53 -1.35
N SER A 27 -13.98 -29.80 -2.59
CA SER A 27 -14.40 -29.00 -3.74
C SER A 27 -15.92 -29.14 -4.01
N ALA A 28 -16.52 -30.28 -3.62
CA ALA A 28 -17.96 -30.48 -3.70
C ALA A 28 -18.77 -29.56 -2.77
N MET A 29 -18.13 -28.92 -1.78
CA MET A 29 -18.79 -27.97 -0.89
C MET A 29 -19.14 -26.65 -1.60
N ILE A 30 -18.35 -26.25 -2.60
CA ILE A 30 -18.51 -24.98 -3.33
C ILE A 30 -19.92 -24.85 -3.96
N PRO A 31 -20.42 -25.83 -4.76
CA PRO A 31 -21.77 -25.72 -5.31
C PRO A 31 -22.86 -25.81 -4.23
N ILE A 32 -22.63 -26.53 -3.12
CA ILE A 32 -23.58 -26.62 -2.00
C ILE A 32 -23.73 -25.25 -1.33
N ASP A 33 -22.62 -24.61 -0.98
CA ASP A 33 -22.61 -23.29 -0.36
C ASP A 33 -23.14 -22.21 -1.32
N ALA A 34 -22.79 -22.26 -2.61
CA ALA A 34 -23.30 -21.32 -3.61
C ALA A 34 -24.83 -21.42 -3.77
N CYS A 35 -25.37 -22.65 -3.79
CA CYS A 35 -26.82 -22.88 -3.84
C CYS A 35 -27.50 -22.37 -2.58
N ALA A 36 -26.97 -22.70 -1.40
CA ALA A 36 -27.53 -22.25 -0.12
C ALA A 36 -27.48 -20.72 0.03
N LEU A 37 -26.38 -20.08 -0.37
CA LEU A 37 -26.26 -18.62 -0.41
C LEU A 37 -27.25 -17.99 -1.38
N SER A 38 -27.50 -18.60 -2.53
CA SER A 38 -28.50 -18.13 -3.50
C SER A 38 -29.92 -18.19 -2.92
N LEU A 39 -30.27 -19.29 -2.24
CA LEU A 39 -31.56 -19.43 -1.55
C LEU A 39 -31.71 -18.42 -0.39
N TRP A 40 -30.63 -18.15 0.32
CA TRP A 40 -30.60 -17.15 1.39
C TRP A 40 -30.77 -15.73 0.85
N LEU A 41 -30.06 -15.37 -0.22
CA LEU A 41 -30.21 -14.07 -0.91
C LEU A 41 -31.61 -13.87 -1.49
N ALA A 42 -32.27 -14.94 -1.91
CA ALA A 42 -33.67 -14.93 -2.34
C ALA A 42 -34.69 -14.85 -1.17
N ASN A 43 -34.22 -14.83 0.08
CA ASN A 43 -35.01 -14.90 1.32
C ASN A 43 -35.88 -16.17 1.44
N TRP A 44 -35.51 -17.26 0.78
CA TRP A 44 -36.25 -18.54 0.87
C TRP A 44 -35.87 -19.33 2.12
N ILE A 45 -34.69 -19.08 2.67
CA ILE A 45 -34.20 -19.69 3.90
C ILE A 45 -33.67 -18.64 4.88
N THR A 46 -33.74 -18.94 6.17
CA THR A 46 -33.18 -18.09 7.21
C THR A 46 -31.66 -18.30 7.36
N THR A 47 -30.98 -17.37 8.02
CA THR A 47 -29.55 -17.51 8.35
C THR A 47 -29.26 -18.77 9.18
N SER A 48 -30.16 -19.17 10.09
CA SER A 48 -30.00 -20.40 10.87
C SER A 48 -30.09 -21.66 10.01
N GLN A 49 -30.98 -21.67 9.02
CA GLN A 49 -31.09 -22.76 8.03
C GLN A 49 -29.85 -22.83 7.13
N LEU A 50 -29.33 -21.68 6.67
CA LEU A 50 -28.08 -21.59 5.92
C LEU A 50 -26.91 -22.20 6.71
N MET A 51 -26.73 -21.81 7.98
CA MET A 51 -25.66 -22.36 8.82
C MET A 51 -25.84 -23.86 9.09
N THR A 52 -27.08 -24.32 9.28
CA THR A 52 -27.38 -25.75 9.48
C THR A 52 -27.01 -26.57 8.24
N LEU A 53 -27.41 -26.11 7.05
CA LEU A 53 -27.08 -26.76 5.78
C LEU A 53 -25.57 -26.80 5.56
N HIS A 54 -24.87 -25.70 5.85
CA HIS A 54 -23.42 -25.63 5.76
C HIS A 54 -22.74 -26.64 6.69
N LEU A 55 -23.09 -26.67 7.98
CA LEU A 55 -22.49 -27.60 8.95
C LEU A 55 -22.77 -29.07 8.60
N LEU A 56 -23.97 -29.39 8.11
CA LEU A 56 -24.31 -30.72 7.61
C LEU A 56 -23.45 -31.10 6.40
N GLY A 57 -23.23 -30.18 5.45
CA GLY A 57 -22.35 -30.36 4.31
C GLY A 57 -20.90 -30.65 4.74
N VAL A 58 -20.36 -29.83 5.64
CA VAL A 58 -19.00 -30.01 6.18
C VAL A 58 -18.85 -31.35 6.90
N ALA A 59 -19.81 -31.72 7.75
CA ALA A 59 -19.79 -32.99 8.47
C ALA A 59 -19.89 -34.20 7.51
N GLY A 60 -20.74 -34.12 6.50
CA GLY A 60 -20.90 -35.16 5.47
C GLY A 60 -19.62 -35.37 4.67
N LEU A 61 -18.97 -34.28 4.22
CA LEU A 61 -17.71 -34.34 3.48
C LEU A 61 -16.53 -34.80 4.34
N LEU A 62 -16.49 -34.42 5.62
CA LEU A 62 -15.52 -34.95 6.57
C LEU A 62 -15.67 -36.46 6.73
N MET A 63 -16.90 -36.94 6.95
CA MET A 63 -17.18 -38.37 7.08
C MET A 63 -16.79 -39.13 5.81
N ALA A 64 -17.19 -38.63 4.63
CA ALA A 64 -16.80 -39.21 3.35
C ALA A 64 -15.28 -39.26 3.16
N SER A 65 -14.57 -38.19 3.52
CA SER A 65 -13.10 -38.11 3.45
C SER A 65 -12.43 -39.16 4.35
N ILE A 66 -12.92 -39.34 5.58
CA ILE A 66 -12.40 -40.32 6.55
C ILE A 66 -12.61 -41.76 6.06
N LEU A 67 -13.75 -42.04 5.42
CA LEU A 67 -14.10 -43.36 4.90
C LEU A 67 -13.31 -43.71 3.64
N LEU A 68 -13.16 -42.76 2.72
CA LEU A 68 -12.48 -42.97 1.43
C LEU A 68 -10.96 -42.97 1.55
N ASN A 69 -10.39 -42.23 2.52
CA ASN A 69 -8.94 -42.13 2.65
C ASN A 69 -8.46 -42.07 4.12
N ARG A 70 -8.16 -43.24 4.71
CA ARG A 70 -7.68 -43.36 6.09
C ARG A 70 -6.39 -42.58 6.38
N ARG A 71 -5.53 -42.36 5.37
CA ARG A 71 -4.25 -41.65 5.54
C ARG A 71 -4.43 -40.13 5.58
N ALA A 72 -5.56 -39.60 5.09
CA ALA A 72 -5.84 -38.17 4.98
C ALA A 72 -6.73 -37.61 6.12
N ARG A 73 -6.88 -38.34 7.24
CA ARG A 73 -7.79 -37.94 8.33
C ARG A 73 -7.44 -36.59 8.95
N LEU A 74 -6.15 -36.34 9.18
CA LEU A 74 -5.71 -35.11 9.83
C LEU A 74 -5.91 -33.88 8.94
N SER A 75 -5.59 -33.99 7.64
CA SER A 75 -5.84 -32.90 6.69
C SER A 75 -7.33 -32.64 6.52
N ALA A 76 -8.16 -33.68 6.42
CA ALA A 76 -9.61 -33.53 6.32
C ALA A 76 -10.22 -32.86 7.56
N LEU A 77 -9.71 -33.18 8.76
CA LEU A 77 -10.12 -32.52 10.00
C LEU A 77 -9.75 -31.03 10.02
N LEU A 78 -8.52 -30.68 9.61
CA LEU A 78 -8.10 -29.28 9.54
C LEU A 78 -8.94 -28.47 8.55
N GLU A 79 -9.25 -29.04 7.39
CA GLU A 79 -10.10 -28.40 6.37
C GLU A 79 -11.53 -28.23 6.87
N ALA A 80 -12.10 -29.26 7.53
CA ALA A 80 -13.42 -29.16 8.14
C ALA A 80 -13.47 -28.09 9.23
N CYS A 81 -12.45 -28.01 10.10
CA CYS A 81 -12.34 -26.96 11.12
C CYS A 81 -12.28 -25.57 10.48
N PHE A 82 -11.48 -25.41 9.43
CA PHE A 82 -11.37 -24.14 8.72
C PHE A 82 -12.71 -23.73 8.07
N CYS A 83 -13.37 -24.65 7.35
CA CYS A 83 -14.69 -24.39 6.76
C CYS A 83 -15.72 -24.02 7.84
N GLY A 84 -15.74 -24.73 8.96
CA GLY A 84 -16.63 -24.43 10.08
C GLY A 84 -16.42 -23.02 10.68
N LEU A 85 -15.17 -22.56 10.77
CA LEU A 85 -14.83 -21.23 11.29
C LEU A 85 -15.09 -20.11 10.28
N ALA A 86 -14.77 -20.35 9.00
CA ALA A 86 -14.92 -19.37 7.92
C ALA A 86 -16.36 -19.30 7.36
N GLY A 87 -17.22 -20.24 7.74
CA GLY A 87 -18.62 -20.31 7.31
C GLY A 87 -18.75 -20.71 5.82
N PRO A 88 -19.86 -20.32 5.15
CA PRO A 88 -20.18 -20.77 3.78
C PRO A 88 -19.23 -20.24 2.70
N LEU A 89 -18.24 -19.43 3.05
CA LEU A 89 -17.19 -18.99 2.14
C LEU A 89 -15.87 -19.76 2.34
N GLY A 90 -15.77 -20.60 3.38
CA GLY A 90 -14.54 -21.30 3.75
C GLY A 90 -14.00 -22.21 2.66
N ALA A 91 -14.87 -22.97 1.99
CA ALA A 91 -14.48 -23.86 0.90
C ALA A 91 -13.90 -23.10 -0.30
N LEU A 92 -14.46 -21.92 -0.63
CA LEU A 92 -13.95 -21.07 -1.70
C LEU A 92 -12.56 -20.53 -1.35
N VAL A 93 -12.35 -20.07 -0.12
CA VAL A 93 -11.05 -19.58 0.36
C VAL A 93 -9.99 -20.68 0.31
N LEU A 94 -10.32 -21.91 0.75
CA LEU A 94 -9.41 -23.05 0.64
C LEU A 94 -9.06 -23.37 -0.80
N GLN A 95 -10.02 -23.27 -1.72
CA GLN A 95 -9.77 -23.54 -3.14
C GLN A 95 -8.83 -22.49 -3.76
N VAL A 96 -9.02 -21.21 -3.43
CA VAL A 96 -8.11 -20.13 -3.86
C VAL A 96 -6.70 -20.34 -3.29
N ALA A 97 -6.59 -20.70 -2.00
CA ALA A 97 -5.31 -20.98 -1.37
C ALA A 97 -4.58 -22.16 -2.05
N ARG A 98 -5.31 -23.20 -2.46
CA ARG A 98 -4.76 -24.35 -3.19
C ARG A 98 -4.37 -24.04 -4.62
N LEU A 99 -5.16 -23.23 -5.33
CA LEU A 99 -4.77 -22.75 -6.66
C LEU A 99 -3.44 -22.00 -6.61
N GLY A 100 -3.18 -21.26 -5.52
CA GLY A 100 -1.87 -20.64 -5.25
C GLY A 100 -0.72 -21.64 -5.04
N GLN A 101 -1.00 -22.88 -4.65
CA GLN A 101 0.01 -23.92 -4.44
C GLN A 101 0.26 -24.80 -5.67
N VAL A 102 -0.73 -24.95 -6.57
CA VAL A 102 -0.63 -25.75 -7.80
C VAL A 102 0.02 -24.97 -8.94
N LEU A 103 -0.03 -23.64 -8.89
CA LEU A 103 0.78 -22.84 -9.80
C LEU A 103 2.24 -23.27 -9.60
N PRO A 104 2.93 -23.73 -10.67
CA PRO A 104 4.34 -24.09 -10.57
C PRO A 104 5.04 -22.93 -9.90
N ALA A 105 5.87 -23.22 -8.89
CA ALA A 105 6.72 -22.22 -8.26
C ALA A 105 7.27 -21.37 -9.41
N PRO A 106 6.82 -20.10 -9.52
CA PRO A 106 6.93 -19.36 -10.76
C PRO A 106 8.38 -19.42 -11.19
N ASP A 107 8.60 -19.93 -12.42
CA ASP A 107 9.92 -20.27 -12.94
C ASP A 107 10.87 -19.13 -12.60
N THR A 108 11.78 -19.35 -11.66
CA THR A 108 12.58 -18.27 -11.08
C THR A 108 13.54 -17.67 -12.11
N ALA A 109 13.58 -18.23 -13.32
CA ALA A 109 14.18 -17.65 -14.51
C ALA A 109 13.33 -16.52 -15.13
N LEU A 110 11.99 -16.60 -15.11
CA LEU A 110 11.08 -15.53 -15.53
C LEU A 110 10.68 -14.59 -14.38
N LEU A 111 10.71 -15.07 -13.14
CA LEU A 111 10.72 -14.18 -11.98
C LEU A 111 12.08 -13.55 -11.74
N LYS A 112 13.19 -13.98 -12.35
CA LYS A 112 14.43 -13.21 -12.26
C LYS A 112 14.30 -11.82 -12.87
N ASP A 113 13.39 -11.65 -13.84
CA ASP A 113 13.03 -10.35 -14.42
C ASP A 113 12.01 -9.57 -13.57
N PHE A 114 11.36 -10.18 -12.57
CA PHE A 114 10.37 -9.53 -11.68
C PHE A 114 10.78 -9.45 -10.21
N ASP A 115 11.77 -10.23 -9.78
CA ASP A 115 12.41 -10.25 -8.46
C ASP A 115 13.66 -9.36 -8.45
N ASP A 116 13.94 -8.69 -9.57
CA ASP A 116 14.70 -7.44 -9.61
C ASP A 116 13.89 -6.23 -9.12
N ASP A 117 12.56 -6.38 -8.87
CA ASP A 117 11.69 -5.34 -8.31
C ASP A 117 11.23 -5.60 -6.85
N ALA A 118 11.57 -6.74 -6.26
CA ALA A 118 11.62 -6.86 -4.80
C ALA A 118 12.94 -6.22 -4.34
N PRO A 119 12.96 -5.33 -3.32
CA PRO A 119 14.17 -4.62 -2.95
C PRO A 119 15.21 -5.62 -2.44
N LYS A 120 16.12 -6.03 -3.34
CA LYS A 120 17.41 -6.61 -2.95
C LYS A 120 18.01 -5.66 -1.89
N PRO A 121 18.61 -6.19 -0.81
CA PRO A 121 19.45 -5.35 0.04
C PRO A 121 20.48 -4.72 -0.89
N VAL A 122 20.31 -3.42 -1.13
CA VAL A 122 20.99 -2.72 -2.21
C VAL A 122 22.47 -2.90 -1.95
N SER A 123 23.17 -3.57 -2.87
CA SER A 123 24.62 -3.67 -2.74
C SER A 123 25.14 -2.22 -2.75
N ILE A 124 26.05 -1.87 -1.84
CA ILE A 124 26.59 -0.50 -1.76
C ILE A 124 27.02 0.02 -3.15
N PRO A 125 27.61 -0.81 -4.04
CA PRO A 125 27.87 -0.43 -5.44
C PRO A 125 26.62 -0.11 -6.27
N ASP A 126 25.55 -0.92 -6.15
CA ASP A 126 24.29 -0.67 -6.87
C ASP A 126 23.56 0.54 -6.30
N ALA A 127 23.62 0.79 -4.99
CA ALA A 127 23.06 1.99 -4.37
C ALA A 127 23.76 3.26 -4.88
N ILE A 128 25.09 3.20 -4.99
CA ILE A 128 25.90 4.29 -5.55
C ILE A 128 25.61 4.45 -7.05
N HIS A 129 25.45 3.34 -7.79
CA HIS A 129 25.09 3.39 -9.21
C HIS A 129 23.69 3.98 -9.40
N GLU A 130 22.73 3.58 -8.57
CA GLU A 130 21.36 4.08 -8.61
C GLU A 130 21.30 5.54 -8.16
N MET A 131 22.08 5.97 -7.16
CA MET A 131 22.26 7.40 -6.84
C MET A 131 22.91 8.17 -8.00
N HIS A 132 23.88 7.58 -8.71
CA HIS A 132 24.51 8.18 -9.89
C HIS A 132 23.59 8.20 -11.13
N VAL A 133 22.69 7.25 -11.26
CA VAL A 133 21.69 7.15 -12.34
C VAL A 133 20.48 8.00 -12.02
N GLN A 134 20.04 8.09 -10.77
CA GLN A 134 18.99 8.98 -10.28
C GLN A 134 19.45 10.44 -10.29
N GLY A 135 20.73 10.71 -10.03
CA GLY A 135 21.35 12.02 -10.25
C GLY A 135 21.51 12.39 -11.74
N ARG A 136 21.42 11.41 -12.66
CA ARG A 136 21.52 11.58 -14.13
C ARG A 136 20.20 11.42 -14.88
N ARG A 137 19.17 10.81 -14.30
CA ARG A 137 17.80 10.81 -14.82
C ARG A 137 17.32 12.23 -14.66
N SER A 138 17.21 12.90 -15.81
CA SER A 138 16.65 14.24 -16.01
C SER A 138 15.83 14.66 -14.79
N LYS A 139 16.42 15.50 -13.93
CA LYS A 139 15.63 16.41 -13.08
C LYS A 139 14.59 16.96 -14.02
N LEU A 140 13.34 16.49 -13.89
CA LEU A 140 12.16 16.84 -14.68
C LEU A 140 12.49 18.10 -15.47
N SER A 141 12.98 17.92 -16.71
CA SER A 141 13.74 18.94 -17.46
C SER A 141 13.15 20.27 -17.12
N HIS A 142 13.85 21.07 -16.29
CA HIS A 142 13.32 22.26 -15.62
C HIS A 142 12.17 22.80 -16.46
N ALA A 143 10.94 22.38 -16.12
CA ALA A 143 9.76 22.94 -16.72
C ALA A 143 9.70 24.29 -16.02
N GLU A 144 10.50 25.21 -16.54
CA GLU A 144 10.67 26.56 -16.04
C GLU A 144 9.25 27.09 -15.77
N ASP A 145 9.01 27.34 -14.49
CA ASP A 145 7.84 28.01 -13.92
C ASP A 145 6.48 27.28 -13.84
N GLN A 146 6.33 26.00 -14.23
CA GLN A 146 5.01 25.34 -14.12
C GLN A 146 4.82 24.59 -12.79
N SER A 147 3.86 25.07 -11.98
CA SER A 147 3.43 24.39 -10.75
C SER A 147 2.88 22.99 -11.05
N TYR A 148 3.17 22.01 -10.19
CA TYR A 148 2.55 20.68 -10.26
C TYR A 148 1.01 20.74 -10.30
N ALA A 149 0.42 21.74 -9.62
CA ALA A 149 -1.02 21.96 -9.64
C ALA A 149 -1.53 22.35 -11.03
N ASP A 150 -0.76 23.13 -11.78
CA ASP A 150 -1.12 23.56 -13.13
C ASP A 150 -0.99 22.41 -14.14
N ILE A 151 0.04 21.56 -13.97
CA ILE A 151 0.21 20.34 -14.76
C ILE A 151 -0.98 19.40 -14.56
N ILE A 152 -1.48 19.22 -13.33
CA ILE A 152 -2.66 18.37 -13.08
C ILE A 152 -3.96 18.97 -13.64
N ARG A 153 -4.04 20.30 -13.79
CA ARG A 153 -5.23 20.98 -14.35
C ARG A 153 -5.27 20.97 -15.87
N HIS A 154 -4.13 21.14 -16.52
CA HIS A 154 -4.04 21.42 -17.94
C HIS A 154 -3.20 20.41 -18.73
N GLY A 155 -2.54 19.49 -18.03
CA GLY A 155 -1.68 18.47 -18.63
C GLY A 155 -2.46 17.36 -19.34
N ASP A 156 -1.71 16.57 -20.08
CA ASP A 156 -2.18 15.33 -20.67
C ASP A 156 -2.02 14.17 -19.68
N LEU A 157 -2.65 13.03 -20.01
CA LEU A 157 -2.62 11.84 -19.15
C LEU A 157 -1.19 11.34 -18.85
N PRO A 158 -0.24 11.32 -19.81
CA PRO A 158 1.16 10.99 -19.52
C PRO A 158 1.80 11.89 -18.45
N ARG A 159 1.64 13.21 -18.54
CA ARG A 159 2.16 14.15 -17.53
C ARG A 159 1.49 13.96 -16.18
N HIS A 160 0.17 13.71 -16.15
CA HIS A 160 -0.51 13.40 -14.90
C HIS A 160 0.09 12.17 -14.20
N ASN A 161 0.34 11.10 -14.96
CA ASN A 161 0.94 9.87 -14.44
C ASN A 161 2.37 10.14 -13.93
N GLU A 162 3.15 10.95 -14.63
CA GLU A 162 4.49 11.33 -14.20
C GLU A 162 4.48 12.09 -12.88
N ILE A 163 3.57 13.07 -12.72
CA ILE A 163 3.41 13.82 -11.48
C ILE A 163 2.95 12.92 -10.33
N ILE A 164 1.96 12.06 -10.53
CA ILE A 164 1.51 11.12 -9.49
C ILE A 164 2.64 10.16 -9.09
N ALA A 165 3.43 9.69 -10.04
CA ALA A 165 4.60 8.86 -9.76
C ALA A 165 5.68 9.62 -8.98
N ALA A 166 5.93 10.90 -9.31
CA ALA A 166 6.86 11.75 -8.58
C ALA A 166 6.40 11.97 -7.13
N ILE A 167 5.14 12.33 -6.92
CA ILE A 167 4.50 12.49 -5.60
C ILE A 167 4.61 11.20 -4.79
N SER A 168 4.42 10.04 -5.42
CA SER A 168 4.50 8.76 -4.73
C SER A 168 5.93 8.36 -4.30
N ARG A 169 6.96 8.94 -4.91
CA ARG A 169 8.38 8.62 -4.61
C ARG A 169 8.96 9.60 -3.60
N ASN A 170 8.88 10.90 -3.90
CA ASN A 170 9.52 11.96 -3.13
C ASN A 170 8.47 13.03 -2.78
N TYR A 171 7.59 12.69 -1.84
CA TYR A 171 6.55 13.62 -1.43
C TYR A 171 7.13 14.80 -0.65
N GLU A 172 6.80 16.01 -1.09
CA GLU A 172 7.02 17.25 -0.35
C GLU A 172 5.69 17.93 -0.02
N PRO A 173 5.57 18.67 1.11
CA PRO A 173 4.33 19.36 1.48
C PRO A 173 3.75 20.28 0.39
N GLU A 174 4.62 20.88 -0.43
CA GLU A 174 4.25 21.76 -1.53
C GLU A 174 3.52 21.02 -2.67
N MET A 175 3.64 19.69 -2.74
CA MET A 175 2.96 18.85 -3.74
C MET A 175 1.52 18.49 -3.33
N TYR A 176 1.12 18.73 -2.08
CA TYR A 176 -0.23 18.42 -1.58
C TYR A 176 -1.36 18.99 -2.45
N PRO A 177 -1.31 20.26 -2.91
CA PRO A 177 -2.38 20.84 -3.72
C PRO A 177 -2.56 20.10 -5.05
N ALA A 178 -1.47 19.67 -5.69
CA ALA A 178 -1.52 18.90 -6.93
C ALA A 178 -2.20 17.54 -6.73
N LEU A 179 -1.85 16.84 -5.64
CA LEU A 179 -2.50 15.57 -5.29
C LEU A 179 -3.99 15.76 -4.96
N SER A 180 -4.33 16.83 -4.23
CA SER A 180 -5.72 17.18 -3.91
C SER A 180 -6.55 17.44 -5.18
N LEU A 181 -5.97 18.14 -6.16
CA LEU A 181 -6.60 18.34 -7.47
C LEU A 181 -6.79 17.02 -8.22
N ALA A 182 -5.81 16.12 -8.19
CA ALA A 182 -5.89 14.81 -8.84
C ALA A 182 -6.99 13.93 -8.23
N LEU A 183 -7.17 13.97 -6.90
CA LEU A 183 -8.30 13.31 -6.21
C LEU A 183 -9.66 13.87 -6.65
N GLY A 184 -9.71 15.16 -6.97
CA GLY A 184 -10.90 15.84 -7.50
C GLY A 184 -11.12 15.68 -9.00
N SER A 185 -10.24 14.98 -9.72
CA SER A 185 -10.30 14.90 -11.18
C SER A 185 -11.58 14.23 -11.69
N SER A 186 -12.05 14.64 -12.87
CA SER A 186 -13.14 13.98 -13.61
C SER A 186 -12.71 12.64 -14.19
N SER A 187 -11.40 12.42 -14.41
CA SER A 187 -10.86 11.16 -14.92
C SER A 187 -10.86 10.07 -13.83
N PRO A 188 -11.60 8.95 -14.02
CA PRO A 188 -11.63 7.88 -13.03
C PRO A 188 -10.26 7.24 -12.78
N ALA A 189 -9.45 7.07 -13.83
CA ALA A 189 -8.12 6.45 -13.72
C ALA A 189 -7.17 7.28 -12.84
N LEU A 190 -7.11 8.60 -13.08
CA LEU A 190 -6.27 9.51 -12.30
C LEU A 190 -6.72 9.57 -10.83
N LYS A 191 -8.05 9.59 -10.60
CA LYS A 191 -8.62 9.59 -9.25
C LYS A 191 -8.25 8.34 -8.46
N VAL A 192 -8.33 7.15 -9.08
CA VAL A 192 -7.96 5.88 -8.43
C VAL A 192 -6.47 5.86 -8.07
N GLN A 193 -5.60 6.29 -8.99
CA GLN A 193 -4.16 6.37 -8.72
C GLN A 193 -3.84 7.37 -7.61
N ALA A 194 -4.43 8.56 -7.65
CA ALA A 194 -4.27 9.57 -6.61
C ALA A 194 -4.77 9.07 -5.25
N ALA A 195 -5.88 8.32 -5.19
CA ALA A 195 -6.40 7.74 -3.95
C ALA A 195 -5.47 6.66 -3.37
N ALA A 196 -4.84 5.85 -4.22
CA ALA A 196 -3.83 4.88 -3.80
C ALA A 196 -2.61 5.57 -3.19
N VAL A 197 -2.07 6.60 -3.87
CA VAL A 197 -0.94 7.40 -3.36
C VAL A 197 -1.31 8.13 -2.07
N PHE A 198 -2.50 8.74 -2.00
CA PHE A 198 -3.00 9.41 -0.80
C PHE A 198 -3.07 8.45 0.40
N SER A 199 -3.61 7.23 0.19
CA SER A 199 -3.72 6.22 1.25
C SER A 199 -2.35 5.76 1.75
N LYS A 200 -1.40 5.57 0.83
CA LYS A 200 0.00 5.24 1.15
C LYS A 200 0.67 6.35 1.97
N LEU A 201 0.55 7.60 1.53
CA LEU A 201 1.13 8.76 2.22
C LEU A 201 0.50 9.00 3.59
N ARG A 202 -0.83 8.84 3.70
CA ARG A 202 -1.55 8.93 4.98
C ARG A 202 -1.05 7.92 6.00
N ARG A 203 -0.80 6.68 5.57
CA ARG A 203 -0.25 5.64 6.45
C ARG A 203 1.19 5.97 6.86
N THR A 204 2.07 6.14 5.88
CA THR A 204 3.51 6.36 6.11
C THR A 204 3.81 7.60 6.95
N LEU A 205 3.18 8.74 6.64
CA LEU A 205 3.36 9.97 7.41
C LEU A 205 2.60 9.95 8.74
N GLY A 206 1.51 9.20 8.83
CA GLY A 206 0.79 8.96 10.08
C GLY A 206 1.60 8.14 11.08
N ASP A 207 2.28 7.09 10.59
CA ASP A 207 3.20 6.26 11.36
C ASP A 207 4.42 7.10 11.79
N ALA A 208 5.04 7.83 10.85
CA ALA A 208 6.16 8.73 11.14
C ALA A 208 5.80 9.79 12.20
N ALA A 209 4.57 10.34 12.17
CA ALA A 209 4.10 11.27 13.19
C ALA A 209 4.03 10.64 14.58
N ASN A 210 3.61 9.38 14.68
CA ASN A 210 3.57 8.69 15.97
C ASN A 210 4.99 8.45 16.51
N ASP A 211 5.90 8.01 15.64
CA ASP A 211 7.31 7.77 15.99
C ASP A 211 8.00 9.05 16.48
N LEU A 212 7.78 10.16 15.77
CA LEU A 212 8.30 11.49 16.15
C LEU A 212 7.64 12.07 17.41
N LEU A 213 6.46 11.60 17.82
CA LEU A 213 5.87 12.03 19.09
C LEU A 213 6.32 11.16 20.28
N ALA A 214 6.71 9.92 20.01
CA ALA A 214 7.19 8.97 21.01
C ALA A 214 8.60 9.29 21.53
N ILE A 215 9.48 9.84 20.68
CA ILE A 215 10.83 10.25 21.07
C ILE A 215 10.74 11.44 22.04
N GLN A 216 11.46 11.37 23.16
CA GLN A 216 11.48 12.46 24.15
C GLN A 216 12.49 13.54 23.75
N PRO A 217 12.20 14.85 23.92
CA PRO A 217 13.12 15.89 23.47
C PRO A 217 14.46 15.86 24.24
N ALA A 218 14.41 15.42 25.50
CA ALA A 218 15.59 15.32 26.38
C ALA A 218 16.62 14.29 25.91
N THR A 219 16.28 13.40 24.98
CA THR A 219 17.22 12.41 24.43
C THR A 219 17.93 12.89 23.17
N LEU A 220 17.60 14.09 22.66
CA LEU A 220 18.22 14.65 21.46
C LEU A 220 19.58 15.28 21.78
N THR A 221 20.52 15.08 20.87
CA THR A 221 21.83 15.75 20.90
C THR A 221 21.82 16.98 19.99
N PRO A 222 22.73 17.96 20.18
CA PRO A 222 22.85 19.10 19.29
C PRO A 222 23.03 18.71 17.81
N ASP A 223 23.71 17.60 17.53
CA ASP A 223 23.97 17.13 16.16
C ASP A 223 22.71 16.55 15.49
N THR A 224 21.79 15.96 16.27
CA THR A 224 20.58 15.29 15.75
C THR A 224 19.33 16.17 15.79
N ALA A 225 19.35 17.23 16.59
CA ALA A 225 18.23 18.15 16.76
C ALA A 225 17.78 18.84 15.44
N PRO A 226 18.67 19.28 14.52
CA PRO A 226 18.26 19.95 13.29
C PRO A 226 17.45 19.04 12.35
N GLU A 227 17.96 17.83 12.07
CA GLU A 227 17.27 16.85 11.22
C GLU A 227 15.92 16.46 11.83
N TYR A 228 15.90 16.24 13.15
CA TYR A 228 14.69 15.91 13.86
C TYR A 228 13.63 17.02 13.78
N LEU A 229 14.05 18.27 13.94
CA LEU A 229 13.20 19.45 13.81
C LEU A 229 12.62 19.57 12.39
N GLU A 230 13.46 19.40 11.37
CA GLU A 230 13.03 19.43 9.97
C GLU A 230 11.97 18.37 9.70
N ARG A 231 12.18 17.14 10.19
CA ARG A 231 11.22 16.04 10.06
C ARG A 231 9.89 16.34 10.76
N LEU A 232 9.92 16.89 11.98
CA LEU A 232 8.70 17.32 12.69
C LEU A 232 7.90 18.33 11.87
N LEU A 233 8.56 19.36 11.34
CA LEU A 233 7.91 20.42 10.58
C LEU A 233 7.39 19.90 9.23
N THR A 234 8.14 19.04 8.56
CA THR A 234 7.74 18.42 7.30
C THR A 234 6.48 17.56 7.48
N VAL A 235 6.47 16.68 8.48
CA VAL A 235 5.31 15.83 8.78
C VAL A 235 4.12 16.68 9.22
N ALA A 236 4.32 17.69 10.07
CA ALA A 236 3.25 18.58 10.51
C ALA A 236 2.58 19.36 9.35
N ARG A 237 3.36 19.78 8.35
CA ARG A 237 2.90 20.53 7.18
C ARG A 237 2.39 19.63 6.04
N SER A 238 2.57 18.33 6.15
CA SER A 238 2.30 17.38 5.06
C SER A 238 0.85 17.32 4.58
N GLY A 239 -0.13 17.75 5.38
CA GLY A 239 -1.55 17.65 5.04
C GLY A 239 -2.16 16.25 5.22
N PHE A 240 -1.38 15.28 5.72
CA PHE A 240 -1.81 13.88 5.91
C PHE A 240 -2.07 13.47 7.36
N VAL A 241 -1.61 14.27 8.32
CA VAL A 241 -1.89 14.12 9.75
C VAL A 241 -3.10 14.96 10.16
N ASP A 242 -3.84 14.50 11.16
CA ASP A 242 -4.93 15.27 11.72
C ASP A 242 -4.44 16.56 12.40
N ALA A 243 -5.35 17.53 12.54
CA ALA A 243 -5.02 18.84 13.08
C ALA A 243 -4.50 18.79 14.52
N SER A 244 -4.88 17.78 15.31
CA SER A 244 -4.39 17.63 16.69
C SER A 244 -2.92 17.18 16.69
N LYS A 245 -2.60 16.13 15.91
CA LYS A 245 -1.21 15.67 15.74
C LYS A 245 -0.31 16.74 15.12
N ALA A 246 -0.78 17.44 14.09
CA ALA A 246 -0.01 18.54 13.49
C ALA A 246 0.34 19.62 14.52
N LYS A 247 -0.62 20.01 15.38
CA LYS A 247 -0.37 20.94 16.49
C LYS A 247 0.63 20.39 17.50
N ALA A 248 0.53 19.11 17.86
CA ALA A 248 1.46 18.46 18.79
C ALA A 248 2.90 18.42 18.22
N LEU A 249 3.06 18.11 16.93
CA LEU A 249 4.35 18.14 16.25
C LEU A 249 4.95 19.55 16.21
N ILE A 250 4.13 20.57 15.95
CA ILE A 250 4.57 21.98 15.96
C ILE A 250 4.99 22.42 17.37
N ALA A 251 4.21 22.07 18.39
CA ALA A 251 4.55 22.37 19.79
C ALA A 251 5.83 21.64 20.23
N ARG A 252 6.05 20.43 19.72
CA ARG A 252 7.30 19.67 19.94
C ARG A 252 8.49 20.37 19.26
N ALA A 253 8.30 20.84 18.03
CA ALA A 253 9.32 21.58 17.30
C ALA A 253 9.70 22.89 18.00
N SER A 254 8.74 23.62 18.58
CA SER A 254 9.04 24.83 19.37
C SER A 254 9.79 24.50 20.66
N ALA A 255 9.40 23.45 21.38
CA ALA A 255 10.10 23.05 22.60
C ALA A 255 11.58 22.70 22.36
N ILE A 256 11.92 22.13 21.21
CA ILE A 256 13.32 21.85 20.84
C ILE A 256 14.11 23.14 20.60
N LYS A 257 13.48 24.15 19.99
CA LYS A 257 14.10 25.47 19.81
C LYS A 257 14.37 26.14 21.17
N ASP A 258 13.43 26.04 22.10
CA ASP A 258 13.54 26.63 23.44
C ASP A 258 14.65 25.97 24.29
N LEU A 259 14.99 24.70 24.02
CA LEU A 259 16.09 24.00 24.69
C LEU A 259 17.48 24.51 24.27
N GLY A 260 17.59 25.40 23.28
CA GLY A 260 18.88 25.93 22.82
C GLY A 260 19.80 24.87 22.20
N LEU A 261 19.23 23.75 21.75
CA LEU A 261 19.99 22.66 21.11
C LEU A 261 20.41 22.97 19.67
N LEU A 262 19.81 24.00 19.07
CA LEU A 262 20.27 24.53 17.80
C LEU A 262 21.36 25.56 18.10
N ALA A 263 22.53 25.39 17.51
CA ALA A 263 23.57 26.41 17.56
C ALA A 263 22.96 27.74 17.11
N ASP A 264 23.30 28.81 17.82
CA ASP A 264 22.86 30.16 17.50
C ASP A 264 23.34 30.50 16.08
N GLU A 265 22.47 30.35 15.08
CA GLU A 265 22.74 30.63 13.67
C GLU A 265 23.14 32.10 13.43
N SER A 266 23.10 32.95 14.45
CA SER A 266 23.64 34.32 14.38
C SER A 266 25.18 34.38 14.20
N SER A 267 25.91 33.26 14.31
CA SER A 267 27.37 33.23 14.15
C SER A 267 27.89 32.77 12.77
N VAL A 268 27.06 32.23 11.88
CA VAL A 268 27.53 31.72 10.56
C VAL A 268 26.51 32.01 9.47
N LEU A 269 26.48 33.26 8.99
CA LEU A 269 25.96 33.55 7.64
C LEU A 269 27.13 33.47 6.66
N PRO A 270 27.18 32.47 5.76
CA PRO A 270 27.88 32.63 4.50
C PRO A 270 27.07 33.61 3.65
N GLU A 271 27.70 34.71 3.23
CA GLU A 271 27.18 35.63 2.22
C GLU A 271 26.76 34.83 0.97
N THR A 272 25.48 34.48 0.88
CA THR A 272 24.91 33.83 -0.29
C THR A 272 23.68 34.60 -0.72
N GLY A 273 23.92 35.43 -1.75
CA GLY A 273 22.96 35.90 -2.75
C GLY A 273 21.53 36.10 -2.31
N ALA A 274 21.15 37.38 -2.19
CA ALA A 274 19.79 37.87 -2.14
C ALA A 274 18.81 37.05 -2.99
N ARG A 275 18.03 36.18 -2.34
CA ARG A 275 16.76 35.68 -2.88
C ARG A 275 15.68 36.69 -2.51
N ASP A 276 15.06 37.24 -3.55
CA ASP A 276 14.05 38.29 -3.51
C ASP A 276 12.87 37.91 -2.58
N PRO A 277 12.57 38.70 -1.52
CA PRO A 277 11.47 38.43 -0.59
C PRO A 277 10.06 38.53 -1.22
N ARG A 278 9.94 38.90 -2.51
CA ARG A 278 8.65 38.98 -3.21
C ARG A 278 7.98 37.64 -3.48
N TYR A 279 8.69 36.51 -3.39
CA TYR A 279 8.08 35.19 -3.63
C TYR A 279 7.26 34.65 -2.46
N LEU A 280 7.54 35.07 -1.22
CA LEU A 280 6.81 34.57 -0.05
C LEU A 280 5.46 35.27 0.19
N GLN A 281 5.16 36.37 -0.51
CA GLN A 281 4.00 37.20 -0.19
C GLN A 281 2.81 37.02 -1.15
N ARG A 282 2.94 36.21 -2.20
CA ARG A 282 1.88 36.07 -3.23
C ARG A 282 0.89 34.94 -2.98
N ASP A 283 1.22 33.95 -2.15
CA ASP A 283 0.41 32.72 -2.01
C ASP A 283 -0.55 32.68 -0.81
N LEU A 284 -0.62 33.73 0.01
CA LEU A 284 -1.56 33.79 1.16
C LEU A 284 -2.96 34.36 0.82
N ARG A 285 -3.31 34.49 -0.47
CA ARG A 285 -4.65 34.93 -0.91
C ARG A 285 -5.30 33.98 -1.91
N VAL A 286 -5.41 32.70 -1.55
CA VAL A 286 -6.43 31.82 -2.14
C VAL A 286 -7.48 31.55 -1.07
N GLN A 287 -8.49 32.41 -1.01
CA GLN A 287 -9.73 32.09 -0.30
C GLN A 287 -10.36 30.87 -0.98
N GLY A 288 -10.36 29.74 -0.27
CA GLY A 288 -11.04 28.53 -0.74
C GLY A 288 -12.55 28.78 -0.96
N PRO A 289 -13.19 28.06 -1.90
CA PRO A 289 -14.60 28.23 -2.18
C PRO A 289 -15.44 27.88 -0.94
N ARG A 290 -16.27 28.83 -0.50
CA ARG A 290 -17.26 28.61 0.57
C ARG A 290 -18.25 27.55 0.11
N LEU A 291 -18.17 26.36 0.70
CA LEU A 291 -19.18 25.31 0.55
C LEU A 291 -20.52 25.85 1.11
N LYS A 292 -21.50 26.06 0.21
CA LYS A 292 -22.89 26.32 0.60
C LYS A 292 -23.42 25.08 1.31
N ARG A 293 -23.69 25.19 2.61
CA ARG A 293 -24.44 24.18 3.36
C ARG A 293 -25.87 24.18 2.82
N TYR A 294 -26.22 23.17 2.06
CA TYR A 294 -27.63 22.87 1.80
C TYR A 294 -28.20 22.28 3.10
N SER A 295 -28.94 23.12 3.81
CA SER A 295 -29.90 22.69 4.82
C SER A 295 -31.02 21.99 4.07
N CYS A 296 -31.00 20.66 4.06
CA CYS A 296 -32.20 19.90 3.73
C CYS A 296 -33.16 20.09 4.91
N GLY A 297 -34.17 20.93 4.67
CA GLY A 297 -35.27 21.19 5.58
C GLY A 297 -36.01 19.90 5.92
N GLY A 298 -36.50 19.86 7.15
CA GLY A 298 -37.46 18.87 7.59
C GLY A 298 -38.78 19.01 6.83
N LEU A 299 -39.37 17.85 6.58
CA LEU A 299 -40.81 17.64 6.45
C LEU A 299 -41.09 16.62 7.58
N GLY A 300 -41.97 16.89 8.55
CA GLY A 300 -43.35 17.32 8.31
C GLY A 300 -44.16 16.08 8.06
#